data_AF-A0A0V1NF82-F1
#
_entry.id   AF-A0A0V1NF82-F1
#
_cell.length_a   1.000
_cell.length_b   1.000
_cell.length_c   1.000
_cell.angle_alpha   90.00
_cell.angle_beta   90.00
_cell.angle_gamma   90.00
#
_symmetry.space_group_name_H-M   'P 1'
#
loop_
_entity.id
_entity.type
_entity.pdbx_description
1 polymer ?
#
loop_
_entity_poly.entity_id
_entity_poly.type
_entity_poly.pdbx_seq_one_letter_code
_entity_poly.pdbx_strand_id
1 'polypeptide(L)'
;MERASDIPYDYEIATFYKSQHDLLNFDTFGRSVFSYMRLQAAVSNWISPNNFHVNFLIFKSKQEELEKSMNGFYKEFSHLPNSIIINPALGMPVAVLENSLWHRGLIVSKLDTLLRIFFVDVGSHYVVELNKVRPLYWQFNELPPLAFKCYLQGFDLFELNEYVMNIFDKVMKVGKVFDCEVTNWEDSSFLPVNMYEENNGRDVIDVHFSSYFKKQQMSLDQRQRDLERRKKQQDSDDEIDTDESM
;
A
#
# COMPACT_ATOMS: atom_id res chain seq x y z
N MET A 1 3.79 -45.12 -31.12
CA MET A 1 4.71 -44.06 -30.64
C MET A 1 3.92 -42.76 -30.68
N GLU A 2 3.13 -42.53 -29.64
CA GLU A 2 2.38 -41.28 -29.46
C GLU A 2 3.36 -40.16 -29.10
N ARG A 3 3.23 -39.01 -29.75
CA ARG A 3 4.03 -37.82 -29.45
C ARG A 3 3.54 -37.23 -28.13
N ALA A 4 4.47 -37.06 -27.20
CA ALA A 4 4.26 -36.32 -25.97
C ALA A 4 4.02 -34.83 -26.27
N SER A 5 2.93 -34.31 -25.69
CA SER A 5 2.74 -32.97 -25.10
C SER A 5 2.97 -31.73 -25.96
N ASP A 6 1.92 -31.29 -26.66
CA ASP A 6 1.64 -29.86 -26.90
C ASP A 6 0.57 -29.40 -25.88
N ILE A 7 0.94 -29.27 -24.61
CA ILE A 7 0.08 -28.62 -23.61
C ILE A 7 0.57 -27.18 -23.47
N PRO A 8 -0.16 -26.17 -24.01
CA PRO A 8 0.32 -24.79 -24.06
C PRO A 8 0.32 -24.07 -22.70
N TYR A 9 -0.22 -24.69 -21.65
CA TYR A 9 -0.36 -24.07 -20.33
C TYR A 9 0.03 -25.05 -19.22
N ASP A 10 0.80 -24.54 -18.25
CA ASP A 10 1.07 -25.23 -17.01
C ASP A 10 -0.18 -25.15 -16.12
N TYR A 11 -0.77 -26.31 -15.81
CA TYR A 11 -1.96 -26.44 -14.99
C TYR A 11 -1.64 -26.59 -13.49
N GLU A 12 -0.38 -26.44 -13.09
CA GLU A 12 -0.02 -26.36 -11.68
C GLU A 12 -0.71 -25.16 -11.01
N ILE A 13 -1.38 -25.40 -9.89
CA ILE A 13 -2.10 -24.37 -9.13
C ILE A 13 -1.12 -23.73 -8.14
N ALA A 14 -1.05 -22.41 -8.15
CA ALA A 14 -0.26 -21.65 -7.20
C ALA A 14 -0.82 -21.82 -5.78
N THR A 15 0.06 -22.19 -4.84
CA THR A 15 -0.30 -22.39 -3.42
C THR A 15 0.17 -21.24 -2.52
N PHE A 16 1.10 -20.41 -3.00
CA PHE A 16 1.60 -19.20 -2.34
C PHE A 16 2.11 -18.21 -3.38
N TYR A 17 2.15 -16.92 -3.03
CA TYR A 17 2.84 -15.91 -3.85
C TYR A 17 4.32 -15.86 -3.53
N LYS A 18 5.14 -15.59 -4.56
CA LYS A 18 6.55 -15.21 -4.37
C LYS A 18 6.68 -13.92 -3.54
N SER A 19 7.82 -13.74 -2.90
CA SER A 19 8.06 -12.58 -2.04
C SER A 19 8.23 -11.32 -2.87
N GLN A 20 7.71 -10.18 -2.40
CA GLN A 20 7.99 -8.88 -3.02
C GLN A 20 9.47 -8.51 -2.93
N HIS A 21 10.23 -9.08 -1.99
CA HIS A 21 11.68 -8.95 -1.94
C HIS A 21 12.36 -9.47 -3.23
N ASP A 22 11.76 -10.47 -3.89
CA ASP A 22 12.27 -11.00 -5.15
C ASP A 22 12.22 -9.94 -6.27
N LEU A 23 11.21 -9.04 -6.26
CA LEU A 23 11.13 -7.92 -7.20
C LEU A 23 12.24 -6.90 -6.99
N LEU A 24 12.70 -6.72 -5.75
CA LEU A 24 13.71 -5.73 -5.38
C LEU A 24 15.13 -6.15 -5.75
N ASN A 25 15.36 -7.47 -5.76
CA ASN A 25 16.61 -8.08 -6.20
C ASN A 25 16.69 -8.28 -7.72
N PHE A 26 15.61 -8.03 -8.46
CA PHE A 26 15.58 -8.24 -9.90
C PHE A 26 16.35 -7.15 -10.64
N ASP A 27 17.39 -7.55 -11.41
CA ASP A 27 18.18 -6.71 -12.32
C ASP A 27 17.35 -6.26 -13.55
N THR A 28 16.21 -5.61 -13.32
CA THR A 28 15.26 -5.24 -14.39
C THR A 28 15.88 -4.26 -15.41
N PHE A 29 16.99 -3.61 -15.04
CA PHE A 29 17.78 -2.73 -15.92
C PHE A 29 19.30 -2.92 -15.75
N GLY A 30 19.75 -4.10 -15.30
CA GLY A 30 21.16 -4.39 -15.01
C GLY A 30 21.69 -3.79 -13.71
N ARG A 31 20.78 -3.33 -12.83
CA ARG A 31 21.05 -2.92 -11.44
C ARG A 31 19.84 -3.27 -10.57
N SER A 32 20.11 -3.59 -9.31
CA SER A 32 19.07 -3.77 -8.28
C SER A 32 18.25 -2.49 -8.07
N VAL A 33 16.98 -2.65 -7.72
CA VAL A 33 16.06 -1.55 -7.36
C VAL A 33 16.64 -0.70 -6.21
N PHE A 34 17.45 -1.29 -5.32
CA PHE A 34 18.14 -0.57 -4.24
C PHE A 34 19.12 0.51 -4.73
N SER A 35 19.52 0.47 -6.01
CA SER A 35 20.44 1.46 -6.59
C SER A 35 19.74 2.76 -7.02
N TYR A 36 18.40 2.81 -7.01
CA TYR A 36 17.64 3.99 -7.41
C TYR A 36 17.35 4.88 -6.20
N MET A 37 17.69 6.16 -6.31
CA MET A 37 17.42 7.15 -5.27
C MET A 37 15.92 7.47 -5.16
N ARG A 38 15.20 7.48 -6.28
CA ARG A 38 13.74 7.66 -6.34
C ARG A 38 13.15 6.82 -7.47
N LEU A 39 11.95 6.30 -7.24
CA LEU A 39 11.16 5.52 -8.20
C LEU A 39 9.82 6.20 -8.41
N GLN A 40 9.34 6.24 -9.65
CA GLN A 40 7.96 6.67 -9.88
C GLN A 40 6.99 5.64 -9.32
N ALA A 41 6.08 6.09 -8.47
CA ALA A 41 5.10 5.25 -7.80
C ALA A 41 3.69 5.84 -7.99
N ALA A 42 2.75 5.01 -8.45
CA ALA A 42 1.34 5.37 -8.51
C ALA A 42 0.63 4.87 -7.25
N VAL A 43 -0.19 5.71 -6.61
CA VAL A 43 -1.05 5.28 -5.49
C VAL A 43 -2.08 4.28 -6.02
N SER A 44 -2.08 3.07 -5.48
CA SER A 44 -3.00 2.00 -5.90
C SER A 44 -4.16 1.82 -4.93
N ASN A 45 -3.92 2.08 -3.64
CA ASN A 45 -4.96 2.11 -2.62
C ASN A 45 -4.59 3.10 -1.51
N TRP A 46 -5.50 4.01 -1.17
CA TRP A 46 -5.30 5.02 -0.14
C TRP A 46 -6.19 4.74 1.08
N ILE A 47 -5.61 4.72 2.28
CA ILE A 47 -6.34 4.60 3.55
C ILE A 47 -5.92 5.71 4.51
N SER A 48 -4.62 5.90 4.72
CA SER A 48 -4.06 6.95 5.57
C SER A 48 -2.58 7.17 5.25
N PRO A 49 -1.94 8.25 5.76
CA PRO A 49 -0.50 8.47 5.63
C PRO A 49 0.34 7.29 6.14
N ASN A 50 -0.17 6.54 7.12
CA ASN A 50 0.52 5.41 7.73
C ASN A 50 0.02 4.07 7.20
N ASN A 51 -0.81 4.04 6.16
CA ASN A 51 -1.30 2.81 5.57
C ASN A 51 -1.85 3.12 4.18
N PHE A 52 -1.05 2.89 3.16
CA PHE A 52 -1.49 2.97 1.78
C PHE A 52 -0.68 1.99 0.94
N HIS A 53 -1.05 1.82 -0.32
CA HIS A 53 -0.30 1.00 -1.25
C HIS A 53 0.04 1.77 -2.51
N VAL A 54 1.15 1.40 -3.11
CA VAL A 54 1.62 1.92 -4.38
C VAL A 54 2.01 0.80 -5.33
N ASN A 55 1.93 1.08 -6.63
CA ASN A 55 2.62 0.31 -7.66
C ASN A 55 3.80 1.12 -8.18
N PHE A 56 4.99 0.53 -8.18
CA PHE A 56 6.16 1.15 -8.82
C PHE A 56 6.07 1.01 -10.34
N LEU A 57 6.16 2.14 -11.06
CA LEU A 57 5.97 2.16 -12.51
C LEU A 57 7.05 1.39 -13.28
N ILE A 58 8.18 1.10 -12.65
CA ILE A 58 9.22 0.23 -13.22
C ILE A 58 8.69 -1.18 -13.56
N PHE A 59 7.63 -1.63 -12.87
CA PHE A 59 6.99 -2.93 -13.10
C PHE A 59 5.76 -2.86 -14.02
N LYS A 60 5.39 -1.67 -14.50
CA LYS A 60 4.16 -1.44 -15.26
C LYS A 60 4.04 -2.31 -16.52
N SER A 61 5.10 -2.44 -17.32
CA SER A 61 5.06 -3.29 -18.53
C SER A 61 4.77 -4.75 -18.19
N LYS A 62 5.43 -5.29 -17.16
CA LYS A 62 5.22 -6.67 -16.70
C LYS A 62 3.81 -6.88 -16.15
N GLN A 63 3.28 -5.86 -15.45
CA GLN A 63 1.90 -5.86 -14.98
C GLN A 63 0.90 -5.94 -16.15
N GLU A 64 1.05 -5.07 -17.16
CA GLU A 64 0.17 -5.03 -18.33
C GLU A 64 0.21 -6.35 -19.13
N GLU A 65 1.40 -6.95 -19.28
CA GLU A 65 1.57 -8.26 -19.91
C GLU A 65 0.87 -9.38 -19.14
N LEU A 66 1.04 -9.42 -17.82
CA LEU A 66 0.38 -10.36 -16.92
C LEU A 66 -1.15 -10.23 -16.99
N GLU A 67 -1.66 -9.00 -16.86
CA GLU A 67 -3.09 -8.70 -16.90
C GLU A 67 -3.69 -9.13 -18.24
N LYS A 68 -3.04 -8.81 -19.36
CA LYS A 68 -3.48 -9.21 -20.70
C LYS A 68 -3.51 -10.74 -20.86
N SER A 69 -2.43 -11.42 -20.45
CA SER A 69 -2.31 -12.88 -20.56
C SER A 69 -3.36 -13.58 -19.71
N MET A 70 -3.47 -13.20 -18.43
CA MET A 70 -4.44 -13.76 -17.48
C MET A 70 -5.88 -13.54 -17.94
N ASN A 71 -6.22 -12.33 -18.40
CA ASN A 71 -7.56 -12.04 -18.89
C ASN A 71 -7.91 -12.82 -20.17
N GLY A 72 -6.95 -13.06 -21.06
CA GLY A 72 -7.16 -13.95 -22.21
C GLY A 72 -7.45 -15.37 -21.77
N PHE A 73 -6.58 -15.92 -20.92
CA PHE A 73 -6.69 -17.29 -20.43
C PHE A 73 -8.02 -17.56 -19.70
N TYR A 74 -8.34 -16.81 -18.65
CA TYR A 74 -9.52 -17.12 -17.82
C TYR A 74 -10.86 -16.80 -18.50
N LYS A 75 -10.89 -15.95 -19.55
CA LYS A 75 -12.09 -15.78 -20.38
C LYS A 75 -12.46 -17.07 -21.11
N GLU A 76 -11.48 -17.74 -21.69
CA GLU A 76 -11.67 -19.01 -22.41
C GLU A 76 -11.82 -20.21 -21.45
N PHE A 77 -11.14 -20.17 -20.30
CA PHE A 77 -11.06 -21.29 -19.35
C PHE A 77 -12.30 -21.48 -18.46
N SER A 78 -13.26 -20.54 -18.49
CA SER A 78 -14.40 -20.50 -17.56
C SER A 78 -15.32 -21.73 -17.60
N HIS A 79 -15.26 -22.53 -18.65
CA HIS A 79 -16.11 -23.71 -18.86
C HIS A 79 -15.52 -25.04 -18.36
N LEU A 80 -14.28 -25.05 -17.86
CA LEU A 80 -13.58 -26.29 -17.53
C LEU A 80 -13.89 -26.79 -16.10
N PRO A 81 -13.94 -28.13 -15.84
CA PRO A 81 -14.27 -28.68 -14.53
C PRO A 81 -13.30 -28.27 -13.41
N ASN A 82 -12.00 -28.15 -13.71
CA ASN A 82 -10.96 -27.72 -12.77
C ASN A 82 -10.88 -26.20 -12.60
N SER A 83 -11.81 -25.46 -13.20
CA SER A 83 -11.85 -24.01 -13.03
C SER A 83 -12.36 -23.61 -11.65
N ILE A 84 -13.16 -24.43 -10.95
CA ILE A 84 -13.78 -24.03 -9.68
C ILE A 84 -12.90 -24.40 -8.47
N ILE A 85 -12.84 -23.53 -7.47
CA ILE A 85 -12.23 -23.84 -6.17
C ILE A 85 -13.21 -24.66 -5.34
N ILE A 86 -12.86 -25.91 -5.07
CA ILE A 86 -13.69 -26.83 -4.27
C ILE A 86 -13.47 -26.63 -2.76
N ASN A 87 -12.23 -26.32 -2.35
CA ASN A 87 -11.88 -26.13 -0.94
C ASN A 87 -11.00 -24.88 -0.76
N PRO A 88 -11.61 -23.69 -0.62
CA PRO A 88 -10.86 -22.45 -0.44
C PRO A 88 -10.14 -22.43 0.92
N ALA A 89 -8.81 -22.35 0.89
CA ALA A 89 -7.96 -22.20 2.08
C ALA A 89 -7.54 -20.74 2.28
N LEU A 90 -7.30 -20.35 3.54
CA LEU A 90 -6.74 -19.02 3.83
C LEU A 90 -5.31 -18.95 3.31
N GLY A 91 -4.91 -17.79 2.79
CA GLY A 91 -3.60 -17.59 2.18
C GLY A 91 -3.44 -18.24 0.80
N MET A 92 -4.47 -18.84 0.23
CA MET A 92 -4.42 -19.42 -1.11
C MET A 92 -4.51 -18.32 -2.20
N PRO A 93 -3.57 -18.29 -3.16
CA PRO A 93 -3.67 -17.47 -4.37
C PRO A 93 -4.86 -17.88 -5.25
N VAL A 94 -5.58 -16.88 -5.76
CA VAL A 94 -6.78 -17.08 -6.59
C VAL A 94 -6.84 -16.07 -7.72
N ALA A 95 -7.51 -16.43 -8.81
CA ALA A 95 -7.98 -15.50 -9.82
C ALA A 95 -9.42 -15.10 -9.51
N VAL A 96 -9.72 -13.80 -9.57
CA VAL A 96 -11.03 -13.25 -9.20
C VAL A 96 -11.59 -12.41 -10.33
N LEU A 97 -12.80 -12.72 -10.76
CA LEU A 97 -13.52 -11.94 -11.75
C LEU A 97 -14.24 -10.76 -11.08
N GLU A 98 -13.80 -9.54 -11.37
CA GLU A 98 -14.41 -8.31 -10.89
C GLU A 98 -14.40 -7.24 -11.99
N ASN A 99 -15.54 -6.57 -12.18
CA ASN A 99 -15.74 -5.60 -13.26
C ASN A 99 -15.35 -6.12 -14.66
N SER A 100 -15.72 -7.38 -14.96
CA SER A 100 -15.43 -8.06 -16.23
C SER A 100 -13.94 -8.29 -16.53
N LEU A 101 -13.08 -8.12 -15.54
CA LEU A 101 -11.65 -8.39 -15.62
C LEU A 101 -11.25 -9.40 -14.54
N TRP A 102 -10.32 -10.27 -14.89
CA TRP A 102 -9.67 -11.17 -13.95
C TRP A 102 -8.52 -10.45 -13.26
N HIS A 103 -8.44 -10.64 -11.95
CA HIS A 103 -7.43 -10.06 -11.07
C HIS A 103 -6.81 -11.15 -10.20
N ARG A 104 -5.58 -10.91 -9.74
CA ARG A 104 -4.93 -11.78 -8.75
C ARG A 104 -5.39 -11.43 -7.34
N GLY A 105 -5.70 -12.44 -6.55
CA GLY A 105 -6.21 -12.28 -5.19
C GLY A 105 -5.65 -13.31 -4.22
N LEU A 106 -5.76 -12.99 -2.94
CA LEU A 106 -5.40 -13.87 -1.83
C LEU A 106 -6.61 -14.04 -0.91
N ILE A 107 -7.01 -15.27 -0.59
CA ILE A 107 -8.11 -15.51 0.35
C ILE A 107 -7.67 -15.12 1.76
N VAL A 108 -8.30 -14.09 2.35
CA VAL A 108 -7.98 -13.64 3.72
C VAL A 108 -8.98 -14.11 4.77
N SER A 109 -10.25 -14.28 4.41
CA SER A 109 -11.26 -14.85 5.30
C SER A 109 -12.45 -15.44 4.52
N LYS A 110 -13.22 -16.30 5.19
CA LYS A 110 -14.40 -16.97 4.65
C LYS A 110 -15.65 -16.50 5.41
N LEU A 111 -16.72 -16.21 4.69
CA LEU A 111 -18.00 -15.72 5.20
C LEU A 111 -19.12 -16.52 4.52
N ASP A 112 -19.39 -17.73 5.00
CA ASP A 112 -20.33 -18.68 4.39
C ASP A 112 -20.08 -18.90 2.89
N THR A 113 -20.87 -18.26 2.02
CA THR A 113 -20.78 -18.33 0.55
C THR A 113 -19.92 -17.23 -0.08
N LEU A 114 -19.42 -16.31 0.75
CA LEU A 114 -18.60 -15.17 0.36
C LEU A 114 -17.16 -15.35 0.83
N LEU A 115 -16.23 -14.82 0.05
CA LEU A 115 -14.81 -14.79 0.37
C LEU A 115 -14.36 -13.34 0.48
N ARG A 116 -13.63 -13.03 1.56
CA ARG A 116 -12.87 -11.79 1.62
C ARG A 116 -11.53 -12.03 0.94
N ILE A 117 -11.26 -11.27 -0.10
CA ILE A 117 -10.08 -11.36 -0.93
C ILE A 117 -9.24 -10.10 -0.76
N PHE A 118 -7.93 -10.25 -0.65
CA PHE A 118 -6.97 -9.16 -0.83
C PHE A 118 -6.45 -9.17 -2.28
N PHE A 119 -6.68 -8.08 -3.01
CA PHE A 119 -6.24 -7.92 -4.39
C PHE A 119 -4.77 -7.51 -4.39
N VAL A 120 -3.89 -8.47 -4.67
CA VAL A 120 -2.44 -8.37 -4.38
C VAL A 120 -1.70 -7.34 -5.25
N ASP A 121 -2.31 -6.93 -6.37
CA ASP A 121 -1.75 -5.91 -7.26
C ASP A 121 -2.33 -4.51 -7.03
N VAL A 122 -3.39 -4.40 -6.21
CA VAL A 122 -4.03 -3.12 -5.86
C VAL A 122 -3.79 -2.75 -4.40
N GLY A 123 -3.69 -3.72 -3.49
CA GLY A 123 -3.50 -3.48 -2.07
C GLY A 123 -4.80 -3.24 -1.29
N SER A 124 -5.92 -3.70 -1.83
CA SER A 124 -7.27 -3.47 -1.27
C SER A 124 -8.02 -4.78 -1.03
N HIS A 125 -8.99 -4.74 -0.11
CA HIS A 125 -9.81 -5.90 0.24
C HIS A 125 -11.21 -5.74 -0.33
N TYR A 126 -11.75 -6.82 -0.92
CA TYR A 126 -13.16 -6.89 -1.31
C TYR A 126 -13.78 -8.20 -0.88
N VAL A 127 -15.10 -8.18 -0.71
CA VAL A 127 -15.90 -9.38 -0.50
C VAL A 127 -16.48 -9.78 -1.85
N VAL A 128 -16.24 -11.02 -2.26
CA VAL A 128 -16.70 -11.57 -3.54
C VAL A 128 -17.41 -12.89 -3.35
N GLU A 129 -18.30 -13.21 -4.26
CA GLU A 129 -18.96 -14.51 -4.32
C GLU A 129 -18.00 -15.62 -4.76
N LEU A 130 -18.14 -16.82 -4.19
CA LEU A 130 -17.30 -17.97 -4.54
C LEU A 130 -17.34 -18.30 -6.05
N ASN A 131 -18.46 -18.03 -6.74
CA ASN A 131 -18.64 -18.26 -8.18
C ASN A 131 -17.75 -17.36 -9.07
N LYS A 132 -17.21 -16.25 -8.54
CA LYS A 132 -16.28 -15.33 -9.21
C LYS A 132 -14.82 -15.73 -9.05
N VAL A 133 -14.54 -16.74 -8.23
CA VAL A 133 -13.19 -17.14 -7.84
C VAL A 133 -12.78 -18.43 -8.57
N ARG A 134 -11.55 -18.47 -9.05
CA ARG A 134 -10.92 -19.60 -9.75
C ARG A 134 -9.52 -19.84 -9.16
N PRO A 135 -8.96 -21.06 -9.18
CA PRO A 135 -7.57 -21.29 -8.80
C PRO A 135 -6.64 -20.39 -9.62
N LEU A 136 -5.62 -19.81 -8.99
CA LEU A 136 -4.56 -19.12 -9.73
C LEU A 136 -3.57 -20.16 -10.28
N TYR A 137 -3.33 -20.16 -11.59
CA TYR A 137 -2.31 -21.03 -12.19
C TYR A 137 -0.90 -20.47 -12.01
N TRP A 138 0.09 -21.37 -11.89
CA TRP A 138 1.48 -21.05 -11.56
C TRP A 138 2.11 -20.03 -12.52
N GLN A 139 1.80 -20.12 -13.81
CA GLN A 139 2.25 -19.16 -14.83
C GLN A 139 1.86 -17.69 -14.53
N PHE A 140 0.77 -17.45 -13.79
CA PHE A 140 0.35 -16.10 -13.36
C PHE A 140 0.87 -15.71 -11.97
N ASN A 141 1.60 -16.61 -11.33
CA ASN A 141 2.25 -16.44 -10.02
C ASN A 141 3.75 -16.13 -10.15
N GLU A 142 4.31 -16.18 -11.36
CA GLU A 142 5.75 -15.96 -11.56
C GLU A 142 6.20 -14.55 -11.16
N LEU A 143 5.35 -13.55 -11.40
CA LEU A 143 5.54 -12.18 -10.96
C LEU A 143 5.04 -12.04 -9.51
N PRO A 144 5.83 -11.55 -8.55
CA PRO A 144 5.33 -11.30 -7.20
C PRO A 144 4.19 -10.26 -7.17
N PRO A 145 3.46 -10.12 -6.04
CA PRO A 145 2.48 -9.05 -5.81
C PRO A 145 3.04 -7.66 -6.11
N LEU A 146 2.27 -6.80 -6.79
CA LEU A 146 2.77 -5.50 -7.23
C LEU A 146 2.33 -4.32 -6.36
N ALA A 147 1.38 -4.51 -5.44
CA ALA A 147 1.01 -3.47 -4.49
C ALA A 147 1.94 -3.52 -3.28
N PHE A 148 2.81 -2.52 -3.16
CA PHE A 148 3.69 -2.36 -2.00
C PHE A 148 2.98 -1.54 -0.95
N LYS A 149 2.88 -2.08 0.27
CA LYS A 149 2.32 -1.37 1.41
C LYS A 149 3.33 -0.35 1.93
N CYS A 150 2.89 0.87 2.17
CA CYS A 150 3.75 2.00 2.52
C CYS A 150 3.20 2.84 3.68
N TYR A 151 4.10 3.61 4.28
CA TYR A 151 3.78 4.75 5.15
C TYR A 151 4.67 5.94 4.85
N LEU A 152 4.13 7.15 5.00
CA LEU A 152 4.89 8.39 4.85
C LEU A 152 5.87 8.52 6.01
N GLN A 153 7.15 8.51 5.70
CA GLN A 153 8.22 8.73 6.66
C GLN A 153 8.13 10.17 7.19
N GLY A 154 8.31 10.34 8.50
CA GLY A 154 8.27 11.66 9.14
C GLY A 154 6.86 12.21 9.39
N PHE A 155 5.80 11.44 9.13
CA PHE A 155 4.44 11.79 9.51
C PHE A 155 3.97 10.92 10.70
N ASP A 156 3.62 11.55 11.82
CA ASP A 156 3.19 10.83 13.02
C ASP A 156 1.65 10.69 13.09
N LEU A 157 1.17 9.58 13.63
CA LEU A 157 -0.25 9.36 13.92
C LEU A 157 -0.83 10.44 14.83
N PHE A 158 -0.04 11.02 15.74
CA PHE A 158 -0.49 12.12 16.61
C PHE A 158 -0.80 13.41 15.84
N GLU A 159 -0.26 13.58 14.63
CA GLU A 159 -0.51 14.73 13.76
C GLU A 159 -1.80 14.55 12.94
N LEU A 160 -2.36 13.32 12.89
CA LEU A 160 -3.60 13.05 12.19
C LEU A 160 -4.79 13.71 12.87
N ASN A 161 -5.51 14.49 12.08
CA ASN A 161 -6.82 15.01 12.41
C ASN A 161 -7.65 15.17 11.13
N GLU A 162 -8.92 15.49 11.28
CA GLU A 162 -9.86 15.59 10.16
C GLU A 162 -9.39 16.58 9.08
N TYR A 163 -8.78 17.71 9.47
CA TYR A 163 -8.26 18.68 8.50
C TYR A 163 -7.10 18.09 7.68
N VAL A 164 -6.17 17.40 8.36
CA VAL A 164 -5.01 16.78 7.69
C VAL A 164 -5.45 15.66 6.76
N MET A 165 -6.33 14.77 7.23
CA MET A 165 -6.90 13.70 6.40
C MET A 165 -7.62 14.24 5.17
N ASN A 166 -8.44 15.29 5.32
CA ASN A 166 -9.15 15.92 4.20
C ASN A 166 -8.21 16.50 3.13
N ILE A 167 -7.01 16.94 3.50
CA ILE A 167 -6.00 17.38 2.53
C ILE A 167 -5.38 16.16 1.86
N PHE A 168 -4.95 15.16 2.63
CA PHE A 168 -4.39 13.95 2.05
C PHE A 168 -5.37 13.24 1.11
N ASP A 169 -6.65 13.13 1.42
CA ASP A 169 -7.66 12.52 0.54
C ASP A 169 -7.78 13.24 -0.81
N LYS A 170 -7.47 14.54 -0.85
CA LYS A 170 -7.43 15.33 -2.10
C LYS A 170 -6.12 15.11 -2.87
N VAL A 171 -5.02 14.90 -2.16
CA VAL A 171 -3.67 14.82 -2.72
C VAL A 171 -3.33 13.39 -3.13
N MET A 172 -3.58 12.40 -2.28
CA MET A 172 -3.18 10.98 -2.40
C MET A 172 -4.23 10.15 -3.13
N LYS A 173 -4.67 10.62 -4.29
CA LYS A 173 -5.68 9.92 -5.09
C LYS A 173 -5.12 8.68 -5.77
N VAL A 174 -5.92 7.62 -5.83
CA VAL A 174 -5.63 6.44 -6.65
C VAL A 174 -5.29 6.87 -8.08
N GLY A 175 -4.19 6.34 -8.61
CA GLY A 175 -3.63 6.65 -9.93
C GLY A 175 -2.71 7.88 -9.97
N LYS A 176 -2.67 8.71 -8.92
CA LYS A 176 -1.71 9.83 -8.87
C LYS A 176 -0.28 9.27 -8.72
N VAL A 177 0.62 9.80 -9.53
CA VAL A 177 2.03 9.44 -9.55
C VAL A 177 2.84 10.43 -8.71
N PHE A 178 3.81 9.89 -7.97
CA PHE A 178 4.79 10.62 -7.19
C PHE A 178 6.18 10.07 -7.49
N ASP A 179 7.21 10.90 -7.32
CA ASP A 179 8.56 10.39 -7.12
C ASP A 179 8.66 9.89 -5.68
N CYS A 180 8.96 8.61 -5.51
CA CYS A 180 8.98 7.91 -4.23
C CYS A 180 10.42 7.53 -3.88
N GLU A 181 10.90 7.98 -2.73
CA GLU A 181 12.13 7.50 -2.11
C GLU A 181 11.77 6.51 -1.02
N VAL A 182 12.25 5.28 -1.14
CA VAL A 182 12.13 4.27 -0.07
C VAL A 182 13.33 4.41 0.84
N THR A 183 13.11 4.71 2.12
CA THR A 183 14.20 5.04 3.05
C THR A 183 14.80 3.80 3.73
N ASN A 184 14.04 2.71 3.79
CA ASN A 184 14.50 1.41 4.27
C ASN A 184 13.85 0.29 3.45
N TRP A 185 14.69 -0.63 2.97
CA TRP A 185 14.30 -1.76 2.14
C TRP A 185 14.32 -3.11 2.89
N GLU A 186 14.73 -3.14 4.16
CA GLU A 186 14.84 -4.37 4.95
C GLU A 186 13.48 -5.02 5.20
N ASP A 187 12.43 -4.22 5.43
CA ASP A 187 11.05 -4.72 5.58
C ASP A 187 10.22 -4.44 4.32
N SER A 188 10.25 -5.38 3.36
CA SER A 188 9.43 -5.30 2.15
C SER A 188 7.92 -5.40 2.42
N SER A 189 7.51 -5.81 3.63
CA SER A 189 6.10 -5.94 4.00
C SER A 189 5.47 -4.57 4.27
N PHE A 190 6.29 -3.57 4.63
CA PHE A 190 5.81 -2.25 4.97
C PHE A 190 6.90 -1.17 4.79
N LEU A 191 6.92 -0.55 3.61
CA LEU A 191 7.99 0.35 3.22
C LEU A 191 7.82 1.77 3.78
N PRO A 192 8.81 2.32 4.52
CA PRO A 192 8.87 3.75 4.77
C PRO A 192 9.22 4.52 3.51
N VAL A 193 8.47 5.56 3.20
CA VAL A 193 8.65 6.33 1.97
C VAL A 193 8.59 7.84 2.18
N ASN A 194 9.45 8.58 1.50
CA ASN A 194 9.24 10.00 1.21
C ASN A 194 8.60 10.13 -0.17
N MET A 195 7.60 11.01 -0.30
CA MET A 195 6.87 11.23 -1.55
C MET A 195 7.08 12.66 -2.03
N TYR A 196 7.38 12.82 -3.31
CA TYR A 196 7.63 14.11 -3.95
C TYR A 196 6.66 14.35 -5.11
N GLU A 197 6.13 15.57 -5.20
CA GLU A 197 5.24 15.97 -6.30
C GLU A 197 6.00 15.99 -7.63
N GLU A 198 5.51 15.25 -8.64
CA GLU A 198 6.16 15.12 -9.96
C GLU A 198 6.44 16.48 -10.62
N ASN A 199 5.54 17.45 -10.42
CA ASN A 199 5.61 18.76 -11.08
C ASN A 199 6.75 19.66 -10.57
N ASN A 200 7.21 19.47 -9.33
CA ASN A 200 8.17 20.39 -8.71
C ASN A 200 9.25 19.70 -7.84
N GLY A 201 9.19 18.38 -7.69
CA GLY A 201 10.13 17.58 -6.91
C GLY A 201 10.13 17.88 -5.41
N ARG A 202 9.14 18.63 -4.90
CA ARG A 202 9.04 18.99 -3.48
C ARG A 202 8.29 17.92 -2.70
N ASP A 203 8.70 17.77 -1.45
CA ASP A 203 8.12 16.81 -0.52
C ASP A 203 6.62 17.11 -0.30
N VAL A 204 5.80 16.07 -0.34
CA VAL A 204 4.34 16.17 -0.22
C VAL A 204 3.94 16.73 1.15
N ILE A 205 4.63 16.34 2.23
CA ILE A 205 4.35 16.85 3.57
C ILE A 205 4.68 18.34 3.63
N ASP A 206 5.85 18.73 3.10
CA ASP A 206 6.27 20.13 3.08
C ASP A 206 5.33 21.02 2.25
N VAL A 207 4.93 20.57 1.07
CA VAL A 207 4.05 21.33 0.16
C VAL A 207 2.70 21.61 0.80
N HIS A 208 2.11 20.61 1.47
CA HIS A 208 0.72 20.68 1.90
C HIS A 208 0.54 21.02 3.38
N PHE A 209 1.53 20.75 4.24
CA PHE A 209 1.37 20.83 5.69
C PHE A 209 2.40 21.68 6.43
N SER A 210 3.51 22.09 5.79
CA SER A 210 4.55 22.89 6.48
C SER A 210 3.99 24.16 7.15
N SER A 211 3.05 24.85 6.51
CA SER A 211 2.41 26.05 7.07
C SER A 211 1.43 25.73 8.20
N TYR A 212 0.78 24.56 8.14
CA TYR A 212 -0.16 24.10 9.17
C TYR A 212 0.61 23.70 10.43
N PHE A 213 1.65 22.87 10.30
CA PHE A 213 2.45 22.40 11.43
C PHE A 213 3.23 23.53 12.11
N LYS A 214 3.78 24.49 11.35
CA LYS A 214 4.39 25.69 11.93
C LYS A 214 3.40 26.48 12.79
N LYS A 215 2.14 26.63 12.35
CA LYS A 215 1.11 27.33 13.12
C LYS A 215 0.71 26.58 14.39
N GLN A 216 0.57 25.25 14.33
CA GLN A 216 0.32 24.43 15.51
C GLN A 216 1.43 24.60 16.55
N GLN A 217 2.70 24.46 16.12
CA GLN A 217 3.85 24.58 17.02
C GLN A 217 3.89 25.97 17.69
N MET A 218 3.73 27.05 16.92
CA MET A 218 3.68 28.41 17.48
C MET A 218 2.54 28.59 18.50
N SER A 219 1.38 27.95 18.28
CA SER A 219 0.27 28.02 19.22
C SER A 219 0.56 27.26 20.52
N LEU A 220 1.19 26.09 20.43
CA LEU A 220 1.60 25.29 21.59
C LEU A 220 2.66 26.03 22.41
N ASP A 221 3.70 26.57 21.76
CA ASP A 221 4.76 27.33 22.41
C ASP A 221 4.22 28.59 23.10
N GLN A 222 3.19 29.22 22.53
CA GLN A 222 2.52 30.35 23.17
C GLN A 222 1.76 29.91 24.43
N ARG A 223 0.97 28.84 24.35
CA ARG A 223 0.23 28.31 25.50
C ARG A 223 1.16 27.89 26.63
N GLN A 224 2.28 27.26 26.30
CA GLN A 224 3.25 26.84 27.30
C GLN A 224 3.90 28.04 28.01
N ARG A 225 4.28 29.08 27.25
CA ARG A 225 4.77 30.34 27.83
C ARG A 225 3.73 31.01 28.73
N ASP A 226 2.46 30.99 28.35
CA ASP A 226 1.39 31.57 29.17
C ASP A 226 1.15 30.77 30.46
N LEU A 227 1.25 29.44 30.41
CA LEU A 227 1.17 28.57 31.60
C LEU A 227 2.36 28.79 32.54
N GLU A 228 3.58 28.90 32.01
CA GLU A 228 4.78 29.19 32.79
C GLU A 228 4.70 30.56 33.47
N ARG A 229 4.16 31.58 32.78
CA ARG A 229 3.92 32.91 33.37
C ARG A 229 2.92 32.85 34.51
N ARG A 230 1.81 32.11 34.35
CA ARG A 230 0.80 31.94 35.40
C ARG A 230 1.35 31.21 36.62
N LYS A 231 2.13 30.14 36.42
CA LYS A 231 2.79 29.43 37.53
C LYS A 231 3.73 30.34 38.30
N LYS A 232 4.60 31.08 37.61
CA LYS A 232 5.51 32.04 38.25
C LYS A 232 4.78 33.12 39.05
N GLN A 233 3.65 33.60 38.54
CA GLN A 233 2.82 34.59 39.24
C GLN A 233 2.17 33.98 40.50
N GLN A 234 1.70 32.74 40.41
CA GLN A 234 1.10 32.04 41.54
C GLN A 234 2.15 31.70 42.62
N ASP A 235 3.33 31.23 42.22
CA ASP A 235 4.44 30.96 43.13
C ASP A 235 4.92 32.25 43.84
N SER A 236 4.92 33.40 43.15
CA SER A 236 5.27 34.68 43.76
C SER A 236 4.22 35.22 44.73
N ASP A 237 2.93 34.97 44.46
CA ASP A 237 1.85 35.40 45.36
C ASP A 237 1.85 34.55 46.65
N ASP A 238 2.12 33.24 46.56
CA ASP A 238 2.23 32.34 47.71
C ASP A 238 3.47 32.62 48.60
N GLU A 239 4.58 33.10 48.02
CA GLU A 239 5.77 33.54 48.77
C GLU A 239 5.53 34.85 49.56
N ILE A 240 4.69 35.76 49.05
CA ILE A 240 4.36 37.02 49.73
C ILE A 240 3.45 36.77 50.94
N ASP A 241 2.45 35.89 50.80
CA ASP A 241 1.52 35.56 51.90
C ASP A 241 2.20 34.79 53.05
N THR A 242 3.30 34.09 52.78
CA THR A 242 4.07 33.39 53.83
C THR A 242 4.98 34.30 54.64
N ASP A 243 5.42 35.44 54.09
CA ASP A 243 6.27 36.41 54.79
C ASP A 243 5.46 37.42 55.65
N GLU A 244 4.19 37.69 55.31
CA GLU A 244 3.29 38.53 56.13
C GLU A 244 2.70 37.82 57.36
N SER A 245 2.93 36.51 57.53
CA SER A 245 2.40 35.70 58.65
C SER A 245 3.42 35.35 59.75
N MET A 246 4.64 35.92 59.69
CA MET A 246 5.67 35.85 60.75
C MET A 246 5.78 37.14 61.55
#